data_AF-D3B2L9-F1
#
_entry.id   AF-D3B2L9-F1
#
_cell.length_a   1.000
_cell.length_b   1.000
_cell.length_c   1.000
_cell.angle_alpha   90.00
_cell.angle_beta   90.00
_cell.angle_gamma   90.00
#
_symmetry.space_group_name_H-M   'P 1'
#
loop_
_entity.id
_entity.type
_entity.pdbx_description
1 polymer ?
#
loop_
_entity_poly.entity_id
_entity_poly.type
_entity_poly.pdbx_seq_one_letter_code
_entity_poly.pdbx_strand_id
1 'polypeptide(L)'
;MGQANTKLSKEELDQLMKTTKYSKDDIEILTRDFKEYSGADKKIGFSEEEFLKFFKTRFQDWSTEDMKKMFKVFDTDKNGTVDFKEFTTALYLMTKAPVEERMAVLFDIFDDDKSGTLSSQEVEKMIHVAVNCGTALGCGGVESFEYCFDLFKQGLTVNGLTKAQFVKIGGGSTRFTRMICFYDSANGLLY
;
A
#
# COMPACT_ATOMS: atom_id res chain seq x y z
N MET A 1 30.82 15.28 -5.84
CA MET A 1 29.72 15.85 -6.66
C MET A 1 28.77 14.70 -6.97
N GLY A 2 27.48 14.67 -6.64
CA GLY A 2 26.64 15.56 -5.85
C GLY A 2 25.87 14.74 -4.81
N GLN A 3 25.65 15.32 -3.63
CA GLN A 3 24.82 14.72 -2.60
C GLN A 3 23.37 14.71 -3.11
N ALA A 4 22.73 13.54 -3.13
CA ALA A 4 21.31 13.43 -3.42
C ALA A 4 20.57 14.38 -2.46
N ASN A 5 19.76 15.27 -3.04
CA ASN A 5 19.08 16.35 -2.33
C ASN A 5 17.97 15.74 -1.47
N THR A 6 18.35 15.15 -0.33
CA THR A 6 17.48 14.49 0.66
C THR A 6 16.86 15.48 1.64
N LYS A 7 16.91 16.78 1.34
CA LYS A 7 16.17 17.80 2.06
C LYS A 7 14.82 17.94 1.36
N LEU A 8 13.79 17.31 1.91
CA LEU A 8 12.44 17.78 1.64
C LEU A 8 12.39 19.25 2.02
N SER A 9 11.85 20.06 1.12
CA SER A 9 11.55 21.44 1.41
C SER A 9 10.59 21.52 2.59
N LYS A 10 10.60 22.67 3.27
CA LYS A 10 9.69 22.90 4.40
C LYS A 10 8.23 22.79 3.96
N GLU A 11 7.92 23.21 2.73
CA GLU A 11 6.59 23.06 2.14
C GLU A 11 6.20 21.60 1.89
N GLU A 12 7.10 20.77 1.36
CA GLU A 12 6.81 19.35 1.14
C GLU A 12 6.61 18.58 2.45
N LEU A 13 7.38 18.93 3.49
CA LEU A 13 7.22 18.37 4.83
C LEU A 13 5.85 18.75 5.42
N ASP A 14 5.47 20.03 5.33
CA ASP A 14 4.17 20.51 5.82
C ASP A 14 3.01 19.89 5.05
N GLN A 15 3.16 19.68 3.74
CA GLN A 15 2.17 19.01 2.92
C GLN A 15 2.05 17.53 3.29
N LEU A 16 3.18 16.85 3.48
CA LEU A 16 3.20 15.46 3.92
C LEU A 16 2.52 15.29 5.28
N MET A 17 2.83 16.15 6.25
CA MET A 17 2.20 16.16 7.58
C MET A 17 0.68 16.37 7.50
N LYS A 18 0.21 17.25 6.60
CA LYS A 18 -1.22 17.49 6.38
C LYS A 18 -1.92 16.28 5.79
N THR A 19 -1.29 15.58 4.84
CA THR A 19 -1.90 14.44 4.15
C THR A 19 -1.84 13.15 4.96
N THR A 20 -0.72 12.90 5.66
CA THR A 20 -0.44 11.61 6.32
C THR A 20 -0.61 11.64 7.84
N LYS A 21 -1.10 12.76 8.42
CA LYS A 21 -1.28 12.93 9.88
C LYS A 21 -0.07 12.52 10.75
N TYR A 22 1.13 12.42 10.16
CA TYR A 22 2.33 12.06 10.89
C TYR A 22 2.75 13.19 11.81
N SER A 23 3.25 12.82 12.99
CA SER A 23 3.95 13.76 13.85
C SER A 23 5.33 14.10 13.25
N LYS A 24 5.95 15.15 13.77
CA LYS A 24 7.31 15.51 13.35
C LYS A 24 8.30 14.38 13.67
N ASP A 25 8.14 13.72 14.81
CA ASP A 25 8.99 12.62 15.25
C ASP A 25 8.84 11.38 14.35
N ASP A 26 7.60 11.08 13.91
CA ASP A 26 7.36 10.02 12.92
C ASP A 26 8.15 10.31 11.63
N ILE A 27 8.08 11.53 11.11
CA ILE A 27 8.76 11.88 9.86
C ILE A 27 10.28 11.85 10.02
N GLU A 28 10.82 12.24 11.18
CA GLU A 28 12.24 12.14 11.47
C GLU A 28 12.73 10.69 11.45
N ILE A 29 11.97 9.76 12.05
CA ILE A 29 12.27 8.32 12.00
C ILE A 29 12.19 7.80 10.57
N LEU A 30 11.11 8.10 9.85
CA LEU A 30 10.93 7.67 8.46
C LEU A 30 12.03 8.21 7.54
N THR A 31 12.47 9.46 7.76
CA THR A 31 13.58 10.06 7.01
C THR A 31 14.89 9.34 7.28
N ARG A 32 15.17 8.98 8.54
CA ARG A 32 16.37 8.22 8.91
C ARG A 32 16.37 6.86 8.25
N ASP A 33 15.26 6.14 8.40
CA ASP A 33 15.07 4.80 7.85
C ASP A 33 15.17 4.80 6.33
N PHE A 34 14.59 5.79 5.66
CA PHE A 34 14.71 5.95 4.21
C PHE A 34 16.18 6.14 3.78
N LYS A 35 16.90 7.05 4.45
CA LYS A 35 18.31 7.33 4.16
C LYS A 35 19.24 6.13 4.40
N GLU A 36 18.95 5.30 5.39
CA GLU A 36 19.74 4.12 5.71
C GLU A 36 19.65 3.06 4.61
N TYR A 37 18.49 2.93 3.98
CA TYR A 37 18.23 1.90 2.97
C TYR A 37 18.32 2.40 1.52
N SER A 38 18.33 3.72 1.27
CA SER A 38 18.34 4.31 -0.08
C SER A 38 19.75 4.72 -0.53
N GLY A 39 20.02 4.61 -1.83
CA GLY A 39 21.20 5.20 -2.47
C GLY A 39 22.40 4.27 -2.60
N ALA A 40 22.23 2.97 -2.33
CA ALA A 40 23.25 1.96 -2.59
C ALA A 40 23.55 1.85 -4.10
N ASP A 41 22.54 2.01 -4.93
CA ASP A 41 22.64 1.98 -6.39
C ASP A 41 22.77 3.38 -7.04
N LYS A 42 22.91 4.43 -6.22
CA LYS A 42 22.98 5.86 -6.61
C LYS A 42 21.73 6.41 -7.30
N LYS A 43 20.59 5.69 -7.28
CA LYS A 43 19.31 6.26 -7.73
C LYS A 43 18.73 7.20 -6.66
N ILE A 44 17.79 8.03 -7.09
CA ILE A 44 17.00 8.88 -6.21
C ILE A 44 15.76 8.09 -5.84
N GLY A 45 15.58 7.76 -4.56
CA GLY A 45 14.48 6.90 -4.11
C GLY A 45 14.94 5.52 -3.67
N PHE A 46 13.99 4.66 -3.30
CA PHE A 46 14.23 3.23 -3.17
C PHE A 46 14.10 2.55 -4.52
N SER A 47 15.17 1.91 -4.97
CA SER A 47 15.06 0.86 -5.98
C SER A 47 14.21 -0.32 -5.46
N GLU A 48 13.73 -1.17 -6.38
CA GLU A 48 13.00 -2.39 -6.01
C GLU A 48 13.81 -3.23 -4.99
N GLU A 49 15.12 -3.40 -5.19
CA GLU A 49 15.97 -4.17 -4.27
C GLU A 49 16.06 -3.55 -2.86
N GLU A 50 16.20 -2.23 -2.77
CA GLU A 50 16.25 -1.50 -1.50
C GLU A 50 14.90 -1.53 -0.78
N PHE A 51 13.80 -1.39 -1.53
CA PHE A 51 12.44 -1.55 -1.01
C PHE A 51 12.25 -2.95 -0.42
N LEU A 52 12.61 -4.01 -1.16
CA LEU A 52 12.53 -5.37 -0.66
C LEU A 52 13.39 -5.57 0.59
N LYS A 53 14.60 -5.01 0.64
CA LYS A 53 15.47 -5.12 1.82
C LYS A 53 14.85 -4.43 3.04
N PHE A 54 14.28 -3.24 2.84
CA PHE A 54 13.58 -2.50 3.89
C PHE A 54 12.38 -3.30 4.44
N PHE A 55 11.51 -3.76 3.53
CA PHE A 55 10.30 -4.50 3.90
C PHE A 55 10.60 -5.87 4.47
N LYS A 56 11.56 -6.62 3.93
CA LYS A 56 11.94 -7.94 4.46
C LYS A 56 12.50 -7.89 5.87
N THR A 57 13.15 -6.79 6.24
CA THR A 57 13.66 -6.60 7.61
C THR A 57 12.51 -6.40 8.61
N ARG A 58 11.42 -5.75 8.19
CA ARG A 58 10.30 -5.32 9.05
C ARG A 58 9.06 -6.23 8.96
N PHE A 59 8.87 -6.90 7.83
CA PHE A 59 7.73 -7.75 7.47
C PHE A 59 8.26 -9.11 6.98
N GLN A 60 8.74 -9.91 7.92
CA GLN A 60 9.43 -11.17 7.64
C GLN A 60 8.51 -12.24 7.02
N ASP A 61 7.20 -12.10 7.20
CA ASP A 61 6.19 -13.06 6.74
C ASP A 61 5.77 -12.85 5.27
N TRP A 62 6.21 -11.77 4.63
CA TRP A 62 5.84 -11.47 3.25
C TRP A 62 6.76 -12.17 2.25
N SER A 63 6.16 -12.69 1.16
CA SER A 63 6.92 -13.28 0.06
C SER A 63 7.61 -12.19 -0.78
N THR A 64 8.74 -12.54 -1.40
CA THR A 64 9.43 -11.66 -2.37
C THR A 64 8.50 -11.20 -3.50
N GLU A 65 7.60 -12.07 -3.98
CA GLU A 65 6.67 -11.73 -5.05
C GLU A 65 5.62 -10.72 -4.61
N ASP A 66 5.10 -10.83 -3.39
CA ASP A 66 4.13 -9.88 -2.87
C ASP A 66 4.77 -8.53 -2.56
N MET A 67 6.02 -8.51 -2.08
CA MET A 67 6.79 -7.26 -1.96
C MET A 67 7.06 -6.61 -3.32
N LYS A 68 7.34 -7.39 -4.37
CA LYS A 68 7.50 -6.85 -5.75
C LYS A 68 6.20 -6.27 -6.29
N LYS A 69 5.06 -6.91 -6.05
CA LYS A 69 3.75 -6.34 -6.39
C LYS A 69 3.56 -5.02 -5.64
N MET A 70 3.84 -5.03 -4.33
CA MET A 70 3.75 -3.84 -3.49
C MET A 70 4.67 -2.72 -3.96
N PHE A 71 5.89 -3.02 -4.42
CA PHE A 71 6.77 -2.01 -4.99
C PHE A 71 6.11 -1.29 -6.17
N LYS A 72 5.52 -2.03 -7.12
CA LYS A 72 4.79 -1.44 -8.26
C LYS A 72 3.58 -0.60 -7.85
N VAL A 73 3.02 -0.92 -6.69
CA VAL A 73 1.92 -0.17 -6.10
C VAL A 73 2.41 1.16 -5.50
N PHE A 74 3.57 1.14 -4.85
CA PHE A 74 4.19 2.32 -4.25
C PHE A 74 4.79 3.26 -5.32
N ASP A 75 5.33 2.72 -6.40
CA ASP A 75 5.88 3.43 -7.56
C ASP A 75 4.73 3.98 -8.43
N THR A 76 4.10 5.06 -7.96
CA THR A 76 2.89 5.62 -8.56
C THR A 76 3.16 6.32 -9.89
N ASP A 77 4.35 6.90 -10.04
CA ASP A 77 4.79 7.53 -11.29
C ASP A 77 5.47 6.54 -12.26
N LYS A 78 5.62 5.27 -11.85
CA LYS A 78 6.20 4.17 -12.63
C LYS A 78 7.63 4.47 -13.10
N ASN A 79 8.38 5.25 -12.33
CA ASN A 79 9.76 5.63 -12.66
C ASN A 79 10.78 4.53 -12.30
N GLY A 80 10.34 3.44 -11.65
CA GLY A 80 11.18 2.32 -11.23
C GLY A 80 11.90 2.55 -9.90
N THR A 81 11.53 3.59 -9.16
CA THR A 81 11.99 3.93 -7.82
C THR A 81 10.85 4.50 -6.99
N VAL A 82 10.82 4.18 -5.70
CA VAL A 82 9.83 4.75 -4.77
C VAL A 82 10.47 5.95 -4.07
N ASP A 83 9.98 7.15 -4.34
CA ASP A 83 10.50 8.35 -3.69
C ASP A 83 10.08 8.45 -2.21
N PHE A 84 10.61 9.44 -1.49
CA PHE A 84 10.29 9.59 -0.06
C PHE A 84 8.81 9.86 0.20
N LYS A 85 8.15 10.63 -0.68
CA LYS A 85 6.74 10.97 -0.56
C LYS A 85 5.88 9.74 -0.83
N GLU A 86 6.18 8.97 -1.85
CA GLU A 86 5.51 7.70 -2.15
C GLU A 86 5.68 6.70 -1.01
N PHE A 87 6.92 6.53 -0.52
CA PHE A 87 7.23 5.68 0.62
C PHE A 87 6.42 6.04 1.86
N THR A 88 6.45 7.32 2.27
CA THR A 88 5.78 7.78 3.49
C THR A 88 4.26 7.75 3.36
N THR A 89 3.72 8.14 2.20
CA THR A 89 2.28 8.10 1.92
C THR A 89 1.77 6.68 1.97
N ALA A 90 2.44 5.75 1.30
CA ALA A 90 1.95 4.38 1.26
C ALA A 90 2.25 3.60 2.55
N LEU A 91 3.29 3.96 3.32
CA LEU A 91 3.42 3.47 4.70
C LEU A 91 2.30 3.99 5.61
N TYR A 92 1.86 5.24 5.44
CA TYR A 92 0.74 5.80 6.20
C TYR A 92 -0.54 5.04 5.90
N LEU A 93 -0.78 4.75 4.62
CA LEU A 93 -1.91 3.96 4.17
C LEU A 93 -1.87 2.51 4.65
N MET A 94 -0.70 1.93 4.93
CA MET A 94 -0.65 0.60 5.51
C MET A 94 -0.86 0.60 7.02
N THR A 95 -0.44 1.66 7.73
CA THR A 95 -0.31 1.63 9.20
C THR A 95 -1.30 2.51 9.95
N LYS A 96 -1.54 3.76 9.52
CA LYS A 96 -2.23 4.79 10.33
C LYS A 96 -3.50 5.35 9.68
N ALA A 97 -3.71 5.16 8.38
CA ALA A 97 -4.86 5.75 7.69
C ALA A 97 -6.20 5.10 8.09
N PRO A 98 -7.31 5.85 8.15
CA PRO A 98 -8.66 5.30 8.27
C PRO A 98 -8.96 4.28 7.18
N VAL A 99 -9.83 3.30 7.46
CA VAL A 99 -10.15 2.24 6.51
C VAL A 99 -10.59 2.80 5.16
N GLU A 100 -11.41 3.86 5.16
CA GLU A 100 -11.96 4.47 3.96
C GLU A 100 -10.87 5.07 3.06
N GLU A 101 -9.88 5.72 3.66
CA GLU A 101 -8.76 6.33 2.93
C GLU A 101 -7.83 5.25 2.36
N ARG A 102 -7.61 4.16 3.12
CA ARG A 102 -6.87 2.99 2.65
C ARG A 102 -7.53 2.32 1.46
N MET A 103 -8.85 2.11 1.54
CA MET A 103 -9.62 1.55 0.42
C MET A 103 -9.57 2.48 -0.79
N ALA A 104 -9.66 3.80 -0.58
CA ALA A 104 -9.60 4.76 -1.68
C ALA A 104 -8.27 4.68 -2.43
N VAL A 105 -7.15 4.49 -1.73
CA VAL A 105 -5.85 4.38 -2.40
C VAL A 105 -5.64 3.00 -3.01
N LEU A 106 -6.04 1.91 -2.33
CA LEU A 106 -6.02 0.57 -2.92
C LEU A 106 -6.81 0.52 -4.23
N PHE A 107 -7.93 1.24 -4.32
CA PHE A 107 -8.65 1.39 -5.57
C PHE A 107 -7.77 1.99 -6.67
N ASP A 108 -7.15 3.13 -6.41
CA ASP A 108 -6.31 3.83 -7.39
C ASP A 108 -5.10 3.00 -7.82
N ILE A 109 -4.67 2.07 -6.98
CA ILE A 109 -3.58 1.15 -7.23
C ILE A 109 -3.99 0.04 -8.20
N PHE A 110 -5.16 -0.56 -7.96
CA PHE A 110 -5.64 -1.67 -8.79
C PHE A 110 -6.27 -1.20 -10.10
N ASP A 111 -6.67 0.07 -10.18
CA ASP A 111 -7.06 0.76 -11.41
C ASP A 111 -5.80 1.09 -12.24
N ASP A 112 -5.33 0.10 -13.00
CA ASP A 112 -4.07 0.17 -13.75
C ASP A 112 -4.23 1.03 -15.01
N ASP A 113 -5.42 1.01 -15.60
CA ASP A 113 -5.77 1.81 -16.79
C ASP A 113 -6.26 3.23 -16.47
N LYS A 114 -6.45 3.56 -15.18
CA LYS A 114 -6.96 4.86 -14.70
C LYS A 114 -8.33 5.20 -15.28
N SER A 115 -9.15 4.20 -15.54
CA SER A 115 -10.52 4.39 -16.03
C SER A 115 -11.45 4.98 -14.97
N GLY A 116 -11.05 4.95 -13.69
CA GLY A 116 -11.89 5.35 -12.55
C GLY A 116 -12.87 4.26 -12.12
N THR A 117 -12.74 3.06 -12.69
CA THR A 117 -13.55 1.86 -12.39
C THR A 117 -12.67 0.63 -12.42
N LEU A 118 -12.78 -0.26 -11.42
CA LEU A 118 -12.08 -1.55 -11.50
C LEU A 118 -12.84 -2.49 -12.42
N SER A 119 -12.17 -2.97 -13.46
CA SER A 119 -12.62 -4.06 -14.33
C SER A 119 -12.68 -5.39 -13.57
N SER A 120 -13.39 -6.38 -14.12
CA SER A 120 -13.46 -7.72 -13.53
C SER A 120 -12.08 -8.34 -13.32
N GLN A 121 -11.16 -8.11 -14.26
CA GLN A 121 -9.79 -8.61 -14.20
C GLN A 121 -8.98 -7.91 -13.09
N GLU A 122 -9.18 -6.61 -12.86
CA GLU A 122 -8.49 -5.88 -11.79
C GLU A 122 -9.04 -6.26 -10.41
N VAL A 123 -10.35 -6.46 -10.29
CA VAL A 123 -10.97 -6.98 -9.06
C VAL A 123 -10.45 -8.39 -8.74
N GLU A 124 -10.34 -9.27 -9.74
CA GLU A 124 -9.78 -10.61 -9.55
C GLU A 124 -8.33 -10.56 -9.07
N LYS A 125 -7.47 -9.74 -9.71
CA LYS A 125 -6.08 -9.52 -9.26
C LYS A 125 -6.03 -9.04 -7.80
N MET A 126 -6.87 -8.08 -7.44
CA MET A 126 -6.97 -7.56 -6.08
C MET A 126 -7.39 -8.65 -5.08
N ILE A 127 -8.38 -9.48 -5.43
CA ILE A 127 -8.81 -10.60 -4.58
C ILE A 127 -7.64 -11.56 -4.35
N HIS A 128 -6.87 -11.91 -5.39
CA HIS A 128 -5.69 -12.74 -5.24
C HIS A 128 -4.66 -12.13 -4.28
N VAL A 129 -4.40 -10.83 -4.38
CA VAL A 129 -3.51 -10.14 -3.42
C VAL A 129 -4.06 -10.23 -2.01
N ALA A 130 -5.32 -9.89 -1.78
CA ALA A 130 -5.96 -9.96 -0.46
C ALA A 130 -5.88 -11.38 0.13
N VAL A 131 -6.15 -12.42 -0.67
CA VAL A 131 -6.13 -13.82 -0.22
C VAL A 131 -4.71 -14.29 0.10
N ASN A 132 -3.72 -13.91 -0.71
CA ASN A 132 -2.32 -14.22 -0.42
C ASN A 132 -1.89 -13.60 0.91
N CYS A 133 -2.21 -12.33 1.11
CA CYS A 133 -1.94 -11.59 2.35
C CYS A 133 -2.68 -12.21 3.55
N GLY A 134 -3.96 -12.56 3.39
CA GLY A 134 -4.74 -13.25 4.41
C GLY A 134 -4.19 -14.63 4.77
N THR A 135 -3.73 -15.40 3.78
CA THR A 135 -3.13 -16.73 3.98
C THR A 135 -1.82 -16.64 4.77
N ALA A 136 -0.99 -15.64 4.49
CA ALA A 136 0.21 -15.36 5.27
C ALA A 136 -0.12 -15.03 6.75
N LEU A 137 -1.31 -14.48 7.02
CA LEU A 137 -1.83 -14.19 8.37
C LEU A 137 -2.62 -15.35 9.00
N GLY A 138 -2.59 -16.54 8.40
CA GLY A 138 -3.27 -17.74 8.91
C GLY A 138 -4.76 -17.85 8.57
N CYS A 139 -5.28 -17.02 7.66
CA CYS A 139 -6.64 -17.18 7.13
C CYS A 139 -6.65 -18.27 6.05
N GLY A 140 -7.58 -19.23 6.10
CA GLY A 140 -7.67 -20.31 5.10
C GLY A 140 -7.84 -19.76 3.66
N GLY A 141 -6.97 -20.16 2.73
CA GLY A 141 -6.87 -19.55 1.40
C GLY A 141 -8.10 -19.70 0.51
N VAL A 142 -8.67 -20.91 0.37
CA VAL A 142 -9.83 -21.16 -0.49
C VAL A 142 -11.07 -20.42 0.00
N GLU A 143 -11.37 -20.52 1.30
CA GLU A 143 -12.50 -19.82 1.93
C GLU A 143 -12.38 -18.29 1.83
N SER A 144 -11.15 -17.78 1.84
CA SER A 144 -10.90 -16.33 1.73
C SER A 144 -11.11 -15.82 0.31
N PHE A 145 -10.83 -16.65 -0.71
CA PHE A 145 -11.11 -16.29 -2.09
C PHE A 145 -12.60 -16.22 -2.39
N GLU A 146 -13.35 -17.27 -2.05
CA GLU A 146 -14.81 -17.30 -2.23
C GLU A 146 -15.48 -16.14 -1.50
N TYR A 147 -15.05 -15.88 -0.26
CA TYR A 147 -15.52 -14.75 0.53
C TYR A 147 -15.31 -13.40 -0.19
N CYS A 148 -14.09 -13.13 -0.67
CA CYS A 148 -13.80 -11.87 -1.34
C CYS A 148 -14.54 -11.76 -2.69
N PHE A 149 -14.62 -12.86 -3.43
CA PHE A 149 -15.34 -12.89 -4.70
C PHE A 149 -16.83 -12.56 -4.49
N ASP A 150 -17.49 -13.21 -3.54
CA ASP A 150 -18.90 -12.94 -3.23
C ASP A 150 -19.12 -11.52 -2.69
N LEU A 151 -18.15 -10.98 -1.92
CA LEU A 151 -18.19 -9.62 -1.41
C LEU A 151 -18.27 -8.58 -2.53
N PHE A 152 -17.44 -8.71 -3.57
CA PHE A 152 -17.40 -7.76 -4.68
C PHE A 152 -18.35 -8.08 -5.83
N LYS A 153 -18.79 -9.33 -5.97
CA LYS A 153 -19.73 -9.77 -7.01
C LYS A 153 -21.05 -8.98 -7.01
N GLN A 154 -21.53 -8.56 -5.83
CA GLN A 154 -22.76 -7.78 -5.72
C GLN A 154 -22.60 -6.32 -6.20
N GLY A 155 -21.37 -5.79 -6.16
CA GLY A 155 -21.06 -4.42 -6.60
C GLY A 155 -20.52 -4.34 -8.02
N LEU A 156 -20.07 -5.46 -8.59
CA LEU A 156 -19.45 -5.53 -9.91
C LEU A 156 -20.53 -5.43 -11.00
N THR A 157 -20.55 -4.31 -11.72
CA THR A 157 -21.47 -4.08 -12.85
C THR A 157 -20.78 -4.37 -14.17
N VAL A 158 -21.53 -4.32 -15.29
CA VAL A 158 -20.94 -4.42 -16.64
C VAL A 158 -19.92 -3.32 -16.92
N ASN A 159 -20.01 -2.20 -16.20
CA ASN A 159 -19.11 -1.04 -16.31
C ASN A 159 -17.99 -1.08 -15.25
N GLY A 160 -17.78 -2.22 -14.57
CA GLY A 160 -16.83 -2.34 -13.49
C GLY A 160 -17.37 -1.86 -12.14
N LEU A 161 -16.46 -1.69 -11.18
CA LEU A 161 -16.71 -1.28 -9.81
C LEU A 161 -16.15 0.14 -9.59
N THR A 162 -16.99 1.09 -9.18
CA THR A 162 -16.52 2.47 -8.92
C THR A 162 -15.79 2.59 -7.59
N LYS A 163 -14.97 3.63 -7.45
CA LYS A 163 -14.26 3.94 -6.19
C LYS A 163 -15.20 4.02 -4.98
N ALA A 164 -16.33 4.72 -5.12
CA ALA A 164 -17.30 4.85 -4.03
C ALA A 164 -17.91 3.50 -3.62
N GLN A 165 -18.22 2.64 -4.58
CA GLN A 165 -18.72 1.29 -4.29
C GLN A 165 -17.64 0.43 -3.64
N PHE A 166 -16.40 0.49 -4.16
CA PHE A 166 -15.27 -0.24 -3.60
C PHE A 166 -15.01 0.14 -2.14
N VAL A 167 -14.90 1.44 -1.84
CA VAL A 167 -14.68 1.91 -0.46
C VAL A 167 -15.81 1.47 0.46
N LYS A 168 -17.06 1.55 0.01
CA LYS A 168 -18.22 1.13 0.81
C LYS A 168 -18.26 -0.37 1.07
N ILE A 169 -18.03 -1.19 0.04
CA ILE A 169 -18.09 -2.65 0.11
C ILE A 169 -16.88 -3.19 0.87
N GLY A 170 -15.68 -2.81 0.44
CA GLY A 170 -14.41 -3.24 1.03
C GLY A 170 -14.26 -2.73 2.46
N GLY A 171 -14.48 -1.43 2.68
CA GLY A 171 -14.36 -0.81 4.00
C GLY A 171 -15.41 -1.28 5.02
N GLY A 172 -16.58 -1.71 4.55
CA GLY A 172 -17.61 -2.34 5.39
C GLY A 172 -17.26 -3.76 5.85
N SER A 173 -16.24 -4.39 5.26
CA SER A 173 -15.82 -5.74 5.62
C SER A 173 -14.53 -5.73 6.46
N THR A 174 -14.67 -6.01 7.76
CA THR A 174 -13.51 -6.21 8.63
C THR A 174 -12.63 -7.36 8.16
N ARG A 175 -13.21 -8.46 7.64
CA ARG A 175 -12.42 -9.59 7.14
C ARG A 175 -11.57 -9.19 5.93
N PHE A 176 -12.16 -8.52 4.94
CA PHE A 176 -11.46 -8.07 3.75
C PHE A 176 -10.37 -7.05 4.07
N THR A 177 -10.70 -6.04 4.89
CA THR A 177 -9.74 -5.00 5.29
C THR A 177 -8.56 -5.57 6.08
N ARG A 178 -8.77 -6.59 6.94
CA ARG A 178 -7.67 -7.31 7.59
C ARG A 178 -6.77 -8.04 6.60
N MET A 179 -7.37 -8.66 5.58
CA MET A 179 -6.64 -9.38 4.55
C MET A 179 -5.82 -8.45 3.66
N ILE A 180 -6.39 -7.34 3.17
CA ILE A 180 -5.73 -6.48 2.17
C ILE A 180 -4.94 -5.30 2.76
N CYS A 181 -5.32 -4.81 3.95
CA CYS A 181 -4.63 -3.70 4.62
C CYS A 181 -3.78 -4.14 5.82
N PHE A 182 -3.58 -5.45 6.02
CA PHE A 182 -2.79 -5.99 7.15
C PHE A 182 -3.25 -5.45 8.51
N TYR A 183 -4.56 -5.23 8.66
CA TYR A 183 -5.12 -4.63 9.86
C TYR A 183 -5.09 -5.65 11.02
N ASP A 184 -4.21 -5.49 11.99
CA ASP A 184 -4.44 -6.05 13.33
C ASP A 184 -5.27 -5.04 14.12
N SER A 185 -6.53 -5.38 14.41
CA SER A 185 -7.38 -4.56 15.27
C SER A 185 -7.23 -4.91 16.75
N ALA A 186 -6.24 -5.72 17.14
CA ALA A 186 -6.02 -6.10 18.53
C ALA A 186 -4.78 -5.44 19.14
N ASN A 187 -3.75 -5.12 18.37
CA ASN A 187 -2.60 -4.36 18.88
C ASN A 187 -2.18 -3.39 17.79
N GLY A 188 -2.14 -2.09 18.08
CA GLY A 188 -1.59 -1.11 17.15
C GLY A 188 -0.28 -1.62 16.58
N LEU A 189 -0.29 -1.99 15.30
CA LEU A 189 0.91 -2.55 14.69
C LEU A 189 1.83 -1.40 14.32
N LEU A 190 2.94 -1.41 15.05
CA LEU A 190 4.26 -0.93 14.65
C LEU A 190 4.38 0.59 14.50
N TYR A 191 4.04 1.31 15.57
CA TYR A 191 4.90 2.34 16.18
C TYR A 191 4.64 2.40 17.68
#